data_AF-A0A520Y6X9-F1
#
_entry.id   AF-A0A520Y6X9-F1
#
_cell.length_a   1.000
_cell.length_b   1.000
_cell.length_c   1.000
_cell.angle_alpha   90.00
_cell.angle_beta   90.00
_cell.angle_gamma   90.00
#
_symmetry.space_group_name_H-M   'P 1'
#
loop_
_entity.id
_entity.type
_entity.pdbx_description
1 polymer ?
#
loop_
_entity_poly.entity_id
_entity_poly.type
_entity_poly.pdbx_seq_one_letter_code
_entity_poly.pdbx_strand_id
1 'polypeptide(L)'
;MKPMGPIPPFFEANSDGQLCIGGKAAGDWLGDEDRPAFVYARAVIDQKVDEFRAAMRERVALHYAVKSNPWRPLLEWIAKRVDGFDLASRGELERVGGLDLPLSMAGPGKSDADLVAALRKSVIIHLESEGEADRAIALAEAEGVTPKLAIRINPPFILKGAGMKMGGLASQFGVDAERVGPLAQRLVSAGADFLGYHLYAGSQSLSAEAIAQSQLATIDLIEKLIAATGIIPKEVNLGGGFGMFATVNAASVRH
;
A
#
# COMPACT_ATOMS: atom_id res chain seq x y z
N MET A 1 23.96 -20.87 -20.10
CA MET A 1 22.73 -20.66 -19.29
C MET A 1 23.12 -19.78 -18.11
N LYS A 2 22.43 -18.66 -17.87
CA LYS A 2 22.72 -17.83 -16.67
C LYS A 2 22.38 -18.70 -15.45
N PRO A 3 23.26 -18.86 -14.45
CA PRO A 3 22.94 -19.70 -13.30
C PRO A 3 21.63 -19.21 -12.68
N MET A 4 20.64 -20.11 -12.62
CA MET A 4 19.42 -19.83 -11.88
C MET A 4 19.83 -19.72 -10.42
N GLY A 5 19.40 -18.64 -9.76
CA GLY A 5 19.65 -18.46 -8.33
C GLY A 5 19.07 -19.63 -7.52
N PRO A 6 19.39 -19.72 -6.22
CA PRO A 6 18.82 -20.75 -5.36
C PRO A 6 17.30 -20.70 -5.39
N ILE A 7 16.67 -21.85 -5.17
CA ILE A 7 15.22 -21.93 -4.92
C ILE A 7 14.89 -20.95 -3.77
N PRO A 8 13.88 -20.08 -3.91
CA PRO A 8 13.46 -19.22 -2.81
C PRO A 8 13.21 -20.03 -1.54
N PRO A 9 13.56 -19.53 -0.34
CA PRO A 9 13.57 -20.31 0.90
C PRO A 9 12.20 -20.86 1.33
N PHE A 10 11.11 -20.42 0.68
CA PHE A 10 9.75 -20.88 0.90
C PHE A 10 9.39 -22.13 0.10
N PHE A 11 10.27 -22.56 -0.80
CA PHE A 11 10.08 -23.72 -1.66
C PHE A 11 11.22 -24.70 -1.45
N GLU A 12 10.93 -25.97 -1.71
CA GLU A 12 11.86 -27.07 -1.48
C GLU A 12 12.12 -27.82 -2.78
N ALA A 13 13.16 -28.64 -2.81
CA ALA A 13 13.34 -29.65 -3.84
C ALA A 13 12.99 -31.03 -3.25
N ASN A 14 12.30 -31.88 -4.00
CA ASN A 14 12.12 -33.28 -3.60
C ASN A 14 13.42 -34.10 -3.77
N SER A 15 13.37 -35.39 -3.43
CA SER A 15 14.51 -36.31 -3.58
C SER A 15 15.04 -36.42 -5.01
N ASP A 16 14.20 -36.13 -6.00
CA ASP A 16 14.54 -36.17 -7.43
C ASP A 16 15.05 -34.81 -7.95
N GLY A 17 15.23 -33.82 -7.07
CA GLY A 17 15.72 -32.48 -7.41
C GLY A 17 14.69 -31.57 -8.07
N GLN A 18 13.41 -31.92 -8.04
CA GLN A 18 12.33 -31.12 -8.63
C GLN A 18 11.83 -30.07 -7.64
N LEU A 19 11.61 -28.83 -8.13
CA LEU A 19 11.00 -27.75 -7.36
C LEU A 19 9.60 -28.18 -6.87
N CYS A 20 9.35 -28.05 -5.58
CA CYS A 20 8.08 -28.35 -4.94
C CYS A 20 7.39 -27.09 -4.44
N ILE A 21 6.10 -26.98 -4.74
CA ILE A 21 5.22 -25.89 -4.32
C ILE A 21 4.04 -26.49 -3.57
N GLY A 22 3.90 -26.20 -2.28
CA GLY A 22 2.82 -26.75 -1.45
C GLY A 22 2.83 -28.29 -1.40
N GLY A 23 4.02 -28.91 -1.36
CA GLY A 23 4.20 -30.36 -1.26
C GLY A 23 4.01 -31.15 -2.57
N LYS A 24 3.83 -30.48 -3.71
CA LYS A 24 3.75 -31.12 -5.04
C LYS A 24 4.85 -30.62 -5.96
N ALA A 25 5.32 -31.45 -6.88
CA ALA A 25 6.28 -31.00 -7.88
C ALA A 25 5.64 -29.92 -8.76
N ALA A 26 6.43 -28.94 -9.21
CA ALA A 26 5.94 -27.82 -10.00
C ALA A 26 5.20 -28.28 -11.28
N GLY A 27 5.67 -29.38 -11.89
CA GLY A 27 5.02 -30.00 -13.06
C GLY A 27 3.63 -30.54 -12.76
N ASP A 28 3.39 -31.08 -11.55
CA ASP A 28 2.09 -31.64 -11.17
C ASP A 28 0.97 -30.58 -11.11
N TRP A 29 1.35 -29.31 -10.91
CA TRP A 29 0.40 -28.18 -10.96
C TRP A 29 -0.02 -27.82 -12.39
N LEU A 30 0.81 -28.14 -13.38
CA LEU A 30 0.58 -27.89 -14.79
C LEU A 30 -0.13 -29.07 -15.48
N GLY A 31 0.02 -30.28 -14.94
CA GLY A 31 -0.40 -31.50 -15.62
C GLY A 31 0.41 -31.73 -16.89
N ASP A 32 -0.25 -32.20 -17.95
CA ASP A 32 0.40 -32.47 -19.25
C ASP A 32 0.49 -31.22 -20.16
N GLU A 33 0.08 -30.05 -19.67
CA GLU A 33 0.03 -28.82 -20.48
C GLU A 33 1.41 -28.14 -20.55
N ASP A 34 1.95 -28.01 -21.76
CA ASP A 34 3.16 -27.22 -22.02
C ASP A 34 2.81 -25.74 -22.22
N ARG A 35 2.70 -25.00 -21.12
CA ARG A 35 2.48 -23.54 -21.14
C ARG A 35 3.05 -22.82 -19.92
N PRO A 36 3.34 -21.51 -20.03
CA PRO A 36 3.61 -20.68 -18.86
C PRO A 36 2.41 -20.66 -17.89
N ALA A 37 2.69 -20.70 -16.60
CA ALA A 37 1.68 -20.49 -15.56
C ALA A 37 2.23 -19.69 -14.37
N PHE A 38 1.31 -19.07 -13.64
CA PHE A 38 1.56 -18.48 -12.33
C PHE A 38 0.97 -19.37 -11.26
N VAL A 39 1.82 -19.91 -10.38
CA VAL A 39 1.40 -20.71 -9.23
C VAL A 39 1.50 -19.86 -7.97
N TYR A 40 0.38 -19.69 -7.27
CA TYR A 40 0.30 -18.90 -6.05
C TYR A 40 0.30 -19.81 -4.82
N ALA A 41 1.37 -19.76 -4.04
CA ALA A 41 1.50 -20.55 -2.81
C ALA A 41 0.81 -19.83 -1.64
N ARG A 42 -0.43 -20.21 -1.33
CA ARG A 42 -1.22 -19.61 -0.23
C ARG A 42 -0.50 -19.65 1.12
N ALA A 43 0.11 -20.79 1.45
CA ALA A 43 0.85 -20.96 2.71
C ALA A 43 1.97 -19.92 2.88
N VAL A 44 2.63 -19.52 1.78
CA VAL A 44 3.67 -18.48 1.82
C VAL A 44 3.08 -17.10 2.07
N ILE A 45 1.93 -16.80 1.45
CA ILE A 45 1.19 -15.56 1.70
C ILE A 45 0.74 -15.50 3.17
N ASP A 46 0.18 -16.60 3.68
CA ASP A 46 -0.28 -16.70 5.06
C ASP A 46 0.88 -16.51 6.04
N GLN A 47 2.01 -17.19 5.82
CA GLN A 47 3.21 -17.03 6.62
C GLN A 47 3.67 -15.56 6.64
N LYS A 48 3.67 -14.86 5.50
CA LYS A 48 4.08 -13.45 5.45
C LYS A 48 3.14 -12.52 6.18
N VAL A 49 1.84 -12.78 6.13
CA VAL A 49 0.88 -12.03 6.94
C VAL A 49 1.10 -12.31 8.42
N ASP A 50 1.30 -13.57 8.83
CA ASP A 50 1.54 -13.93 10.23
C ASP A 50 2.84 -13.32 10.77
N GLU A 51 3.92 -13.32 9.97
CA GLU A 51 5.18 -12.64 10.31
C GLU A 51 4.95 -11.13 10.55
N PHE A 52 4.21 -10.46 9.67
CA PHE A 52 3.87 -9.04 9.84
C PHE A 52 3.06 -8.81 11.12
N ARG A 53 2.02 -9.62 11.34
CA ARG A 53 1.14 -9.51 12.52
C ARG A 53 1.89 -9.81 13.82
N ALA A 54 2.81 -10.76 13.83
CA ALA A 54 3.64 -11.05 15.00
C ALA A 54 4.55 -9.87 15.36
N ALA A 55 5.14 -9.22 14.35
CA ALA A 55 6.04 -8.08 14.54
C ALA A 55 5.29 -6.79 14.94
N MET A 56 4.17 -6.48 14.28
CA MET A 56 3.45 -5.21 14.46
C MET A 56 2.33 -5.31 15.51
N ARG A 57 1.84 -6.52 15.79
CA ARG A 57 0.66 -6.79 16.64
C ARG A 57 -0.56 -5.98 16.14
N GLU A 58 -1.40 -5.53 17.07
CA GLU A 58 -2.57 -4.70 16.79
C GLU A 58 -2.25 -3.20 16.65
N ARG A 59 -0.96 -2.83 16.60
CA ARG A 59 -0.55 -1.41 16.58
C ARG A 59 -0.68 -0.76 15.21
N VAL A 60 -0.69 -1.57 14.15
CA VAL A 60 -0.71 -1.11 12.75
C VAL A 60 -1.68 -1.96 11.96
N ALA A 61 -2.63 -1.29 11.30
CA ALA A 61 -3.52 -1.94 10.36
C ALA A 61 -2.75 -2.37 9.10
N LEU A 62 -2.99 -3.59 8.63
CA LEU A 62 -2.40 -4.13 7.42
C LEU A 62 -3.36 -3.94 6.25
N HIS A 63 -3.04 -3.03 5.34
CA HIS A 63 -3.79 -2.85 4.09
C HIS A 63 -3.04 -3.50 2.92
N TYR A 64 -3.73 -4.30 2.12
CA TYR A 64 -3.12 -4.90 0.92
C TYR A 64 -3.16 -3.92 -0.26
N ALA A 65 -2.00 -3.63 -0.85
CA ALA A 65 -1.91 -2.79 -2.04
C ALA A 65 -2.32 -3.59 -3.28
N VAL A 66 -3.49 -3.30 -3.85
CA VAL A 66 -4.09 -4.11 -4.93
C VAL A 66 -3.25 -4.12 -6.20
N LYS A 67 -2.54 -3.01 -6.48
CA LYS A 67 -1.57 -2.90 -7.57
C LYS A 67 -0.48 -3.99 -7.59
N SER A 68 -0.20 -4.61 -6.44
CA SER A 68 0.79 -5.69 -6.35
C SER A 68 0.30 -6.97 -7.03
N ASN A 69 -0.99 -7.29 -6.90
CA ASN A 69 -1.64 -8.36 -7.66
C ASN A 69 -3.19 -8.23 -7.57
N PRO A 70 -3.85 -7.75 -8.64
CA PRO A 70 -5.30 -7.54 -8.65
C PRO A 70 -6.12 -8.82 -8.97
N TRP A 71 -5.50 -10.00 -8.88
CA TRP A 71 -6.17 -11.27 -9.19
C TRP A 71 -7.26 -11.58 -8.15
N ARG A 72 -8.51 -11.60 -8.59
CA ARG A 72 -9.70 -11.68 -7.72
C ARG A 72 -9.68 -12.85 -6.71
N PRO A 73 -9.33 -14.10 -7.09
CA PRO A 73 -9.23 -15.20 -6.13
C PRO A 73 -8.20 -14.96 -5.01
N LEU A 74 -7.11 -14.22 -5.29
CA LEU A 74 -6.17 -13.80 -4.27
C LEU A 74 -6.78 -12.73 -3.36
N LEU A 75 -7.48 -11.74 -3.92
CA LEU A 75 -8.15 -10.69 -3.15
C LEU A 75 -9.20 -11.27 -2.19
N GLU A 76 -10.00 -12.22 -2.63
CA GLU A 76 -10.99 -12.93 -1.80
C GLU A 76 -10.34 -13.74 -0.68
N TRP A 77 -9.18 -14.34 -0.96
CA TRP A 77 -8.42 -15.07 0.05
C TRP A 77 -7.83 -14.12 1.10
N ILE A 78 -7.09 -13.11 0.65
CA ILE A 78 -6.31 -12.23 1.52
C ILE A 78 -7.21 -11.30 2.33
N ALA A 79 -8.43 -10.99 1.87
CA ALA A 79 -9.43 -10.23 2.63
C ALA A 79 -9.74 -10.84 4.01
N LYS A 80 -9.51 -12.13 4.20
CA LYS A 80 -9.72 -12.80 5.50
C LYS A 80 -8.54 -12.60 6.49
N ARG A 81 -7.48 -11.93 6.05
CA ARG A 81 -6.17 -11.86 6.72
C ARG A 81 -5.67 -10.43 6.90
N VAL A 82 -6.23 -9.47 6.16
CA VAL A 82 -5.86 -8.05 6.16
C VAL A 82 -7.00 -7.17 6.67
N ASP A 83 -6.68 -5.94 7.07
CA ASP A 83 -7.65 -5.00 7.63
C ASP A 83 -8.27 -4.09 6.58
N GLY A 84 -7.72 -4.06 5.37
CA GLY A 84 -8.19 -3.18 4.31
C GLY A 84 -7.46 -3.37 2.99
N PHE A 85 -7.86 -2.58 1.99
CA PHE A 85 -7.20 -2.51 0.70
C PHE A 85 -6.78 -1.08 0.37
N ASP A 86 -5.60 -0.94 -0.21
CA ASP A 86 -5.11 0.31 -0.79
C ASP A 86 -5.15 0.21 -2.31
N LEU A 87 -5.83 1.17 -2.93
CA LEU A 87 -6.18 1.20 -4.35
C LEU A 87 -5.42 2.32 -5.05
N ALA A 88 -5.01 2.08 -6.29
CA ALA A 88 -4.37 3.06 -7.15
C ALA A 88 -5.27 3.57 -8.29
N SER A 89 -6.44 2.96 -8.49
CA SER A 89 -7.36 3.32 -9.57
C SER A 89 -8.78 2.81 -9.34
N ARG A 90 -9.74 3.35 -10.10
CA ARG A 90 -11.10 2.80 -10.17
C ARG A 90 -11.14 1.35 -10.69
N GLY A 91 -10.24 0.99 -11.60
CA GLY A 91 -10.14 -0.40 -12.07
C GLY A 91 -9.80 -1.38 -10.94
N GLU A 92 -9.01 -0.96 -9.94
CA GLU A 92 -8.73 -1.75 -8.75
C GLU A 92 -9.91 -1.77 -7.76
N LEU A 93 -10.64 -0.65 -7.63
CA LEU A 93 -11.88 -0.58 -6.85
C LEU A 93 -12.91 -1.62 -7.32
N GLU A 94 -13.02 -1.83 -8.63
CA GLU A 94 -13.89 -2.85 -9.22
C GLU A 94 -13.46 -4.28 -8.81
N ARG A 95 -12.15 -4.53 -8.68
CA ARG A 95 -11.61 -5.86 -8.32
C ARG A 95 -11.94 -6.26 -6.88
N VAL A 96 -11.92 -5.30 -5.96
CA VAL A 96 -12.29 -5.51 -4.55
C VAL A 96 -13.80 -5.40 -4.29
N GLY A 97 -14.61 -5.17 -5.33
CA GLY A 97 -16.06 -5.06 -5.21
C GLY A 97 -16.70 -6.27 -4.52
N GLY A 98 -17.49 -5.99 -3.48
CA GLY A 98 -18.15 -7.02 -2.66
C GLY A 98 -17.31 -7.54 -1.50
N LEU A 99 -16.06 -7.10 -1.36
CA LEU A 99 -15.25 -7.34 -0.16
C LEU A 99 -15.54 -6.21 0.84
N ASP A 100 -16.11 -6.56 1.99
CA ASP A 100 -16.53 -5.61 3.01
C ASP A 100 -15.38 -5.28 3.97
N LEU A 101 -14.40 -4.55 3.45
CA LEU A 101 -13.24 -4.06 4.20
C LEU A 101 -13.01 -2.56 3.94
N PRO A 102 -12.39 -1.84 4.89
CA PRO A 102 -11.87 -0.49 4.67
C PRO A 102 -11.06 -0.36 3.36
N LEU A 103 -11.37 0.69 2.60
CA LEU A 103 -10.72 0.99 1.32
C LEU A 103 -10.09 2.38 1.38
N SER A 104 -8.85 2.49 0.92
CA SER A 104 -8.19 3.77 0.61
C SER A 104 -7.84 3.84 -0.87
N MET A 105 -7.84 5.05 -1.44
CA MET A 105 -7.40 5.30 -2.81
C MET A 105 -6.37 6.42 -2.86
N ALA A 106 -5.15 6.05 -3.25
CA ALA A 106 -4.05 6.97 -3.53
C ALA A 106 -3.70 6.93 -5.02
N GLY A 107 -2.77 7.78 -5.44
CA GLY A 107 -2.32 7.87 -6.83
C GLY A 107 -2.75 9.19 -7.47
N PRO A 108 -1.84 9.87 -8.19
CA PRO A 108 -2.09 11.17 -8.76
C PRO A 108 -2.94 11.06 -10.02
N GLY A 109 -3.59 12.17 -10.38
CA GLY A 109 -4.38 12.25 -11.61
C GLY A 109 -5.74 11.57 -11.53
N LYS A 110 -6.36 11.50 -10.33
CA LYS A 110 -7.74 10.97 -10.20
C LYS A 110 -8.70 11.83 -11.02
N SER A 111 -9.43 11.20 -11.94
CA SER A 111 -10.49 11.86 -12.71
C SER A 111 -11.74 12.08 -11.87
N ASP A 112 -12.68 12.91 -12.34
CA ASP A 112 -13.96 13.12 -11.61
C ASP A 112 -14.72 11.80 -11.46
N ALA A 113 -14.65 10.94 -12.49
CA ALA A 113 -15.25 9.61 -12.44
C ALA A 113 -14.61 8.71 -11.36
N ASP A 114 -13.30 8.82 -11.13
CA ASP A 114 -12.62 8.08 -10.06
C ASP A 114 -13.04 8.61 -8.68
N LEU A 115 -13.11 9.93 -8.51
CA LEU A 115 -13.55 10.57 -7.27
C LEU A 115 -15.01 10.21 -6.94
N VAL A 116 -15.93 10.33 -7.90
CA VAL A 116 -17.34 9.95 -7.71
C VAL A 116 -17.48 8.47 -7.36
N ALA A 117 -16.72 7.59 -8.03
CA ALA A 117 -16.74 6.16 -7.71
C ALA A 117 -16.24 5.88 -6.27
N ALA A 118 -15.17 6.55 -5.84
CA ALA A 118 -14.64 6.46 -4.49
C ALA A 118 -15.64 6.98 -3.44
N LEU A 119 -16.27 8.13 -3.70
CA LEU A 119 -17.29 8.75 -2.84
C LEU A 119 -18.49 7.82 -2.61
N ARG A 120 -19.06 7.28 -3.69
CA ARG A 120 -20.20 6.34 -3.63
C ARG A 120 -19.91 5.04 -2.88
N LYS A 121 -18.64 4.68 -2.76
CA LYS A 121 -18.18 3.49 -2.03
C LYS A 121 -17.57 3.84 -0.67
N SER A 122 -17.65 5.09 -0.25
CA SER A 122 -17.09 5.60 1.01
C SER A 122 -15.61 5.24 1.20
N VAL A 123 -14.86 5.23 0.10
CA VAL A 123 -13.40 5.01 0.07
C VAL A 123 -12.71 6.24 0.66
N ILE A 124 -11.66 6.04 1.45
CA ILE A 124 -10.81 7.14 1.94
C ILE A 124 -9.97 7.65 0.77
N ILE A 125 -10.22 8.88 0.33
CA ILE A 125 -9.50 9.49 -0.79
C ILE A 125 -8.24 10.16 -0.26
N HIS A 126 -7.08 9.64 -0.65
CA HIS A 126 -5.79 10.28 -0.37
C HIS A 126 -5.52 11.34 -1.43
N LEU A 127 -5.76 12.59 -1.06
CA LEU A 127 -5.63 13.77 -1.90
C LEU A 127 -4.17 13.99 -2.30
N GLU A 128 -3.94 14.10 -3.60
CA GLU A 128 -2.61 14.28 -4.18
C GLU A 128 -2.31 15.74 -4.56
N SER A 129 -3.32 16.63 -4.54
CA SER A 129 -3.16 18.07 -4.81
C SER A 129 -4.31 18.89 -4.22
N GLU A 130 -4.12 20.21 -4.07
CA GLU A 130 -5.22 21.13 -3.68
C GLU A 130 -6.36 21.13 -4.71
N GLY A 131 -6.05 21.06 -6.01
CA GLY A 131 -7.07 21.01 -7.05
C GLY A 131 -7.90 19.72 -7.03
N GLU A 132 -7.30 18.59 -6.67
CA GLU A 132 -8.03 17.34 -6.40
C GLU A 132 -8.94 17.48 -5.16
N ALA A 133 -8.49 18.20 -4.13
CA ALA A 133 -9.27 18.47 -2.93
C ALA A 133 -10.52 19.31 -3.24
N ASP A 134 -10.35 20.40 -3.99
CA ASP A 134 -11.46 21.27 -4.39
C ASP A 134 -12.52 20.49 -5.20
N ARG A 135 -12.07 19.65 -6.14
CA ARG A 135 -12.95 18.77 -6.92
C ARG A 135 -13.65 17.73 -6.05
N ALA A 136 -12.94 17.09 -5.12
CA ALA A 136 -13.53 16.08 -4.24
C ALA A 136 -14.64 16.67 -3.35
N ILE A 137 -14.45 17.87 -2.82
CA ILE A 137 -15.49 18.58 -2.05
C ILE A 137 -16.71 18.90 -2.91
N ALA A 138 -16.51 19.52 -4.07
CA ALA A 138 -17.62 19.89 -4.96
C ALA A 138 -18.42 18.67 -5.45
N LEU A 139 -17.74 17.57 -5.78
CA LEU A 139 -18.39 16.33 -6.19
C LEU A 139 -19.13 15.65 -5.03
N ALA A 140 -18.58 15.72 -3.82
CA ALA A 140 -19.25 15.16 -2.64
C ALA A 140 -20.53 15.92 -2.29
N GLU A 141 -20.51 17.26 -2.42
CA GLU A 141 -21.71 18.09 -2.30
C GLU A 141 -22.77 17.71 -3.34
N ALA A 142 -22.37 17.56 -4.60
CA ALA A 142 -23.28 17.15 -5.68
C ALA A 142 -23.87 15.73 -5.48
N GLU A 143 -23.11 14.81 -4.89
CA GLU A 143 -23.57 13.45 -4.56
C GLU A 143 -24.32 13.38 -3.22
N GLY A 144 -24.35 14.47 -2.44
CA GLY A 144 -25.01 14.52 -1.14
C GLY A 144 -24.35 13.65 -0.06
N VAL A 145 -23.03 13.46 -0.13
CA VAL A 145 -22.26 12.61 0.80
C VAL A 145 -21.17 13.39 1.52
N THR A 146 -20.84 13.00 2.74
CA THR A 146 -19.64 13.50 3.44
C THR A 146 -18.41 12.74 2.94
N PRO A 147 -17.44 13.41 2.31
CA PRO A 147 -16.26 12.72 1.79
C PRO A 147 -15.30 12.34 2.92
N LYS A 148 -14.76 11.11 2.86
CA LYS A 148 -13.63 10.67 3.71
C LYS A 148 -12.33 11.04 3.04
N LEU A 149 -11.60 12.01 3.60
CA LEU A 149 -10.42 12.60 2.96
C LEU A 149 -9.20 12.46 3.85
N ALA A 150 -8.06 12.14 3.25
CA ALA A 150 -6.74 12.26 3.85
C ALA A 150 -5.82 12.98 2.86
N ILE A 151 -4.74 13.59 3.34
CA ILE A 151 -3.76 14.25 2.46
C ILE A 151 -2.53 13.37 2.32
N ARG A 152 -2.14 13.05 1.08
CA ARG A 152 -0.82 12.49 0.83
C ARG A 152 0.20 13.61 0.87
N ILE A 153 1.22 13.47 1.71
CA ILE A 153 2.25 14.49 1.89
C ILE A 153 3.44 14.18 0.99
N ASN A 154 3.89 15.19 0.24
CA ASN A 154 5.24 15.21 -0.33
C ASN A 154 6.19 15.80 0.73
N PRO A 155 7.00 14.96 1.43
CA PRO A 155 7.87 15.46 2.49
C PRO A 155 8.99 16.33 1.91
N PRO A 156 9.55 17.28 2.67
CA PRO A 156 10.69 18.10 2.24
C PRO A 156 12.03 17.36 2.35
N PHE A 157 12.00 16.08 2.69
CA PHE A 157 13.17 15.24 2.90
C PHE A 157 13.06 13.94 2.09
N ILE A 158 14.21 13.40 1.72
CA ILE A 158 14.26 12.09 1.08
C ILE A 158 14.13 11.03 2.17
N LEU A 159 13.03 10.30 2.14
CA LEU A 159 12.86 9.08 2.92
C LEU A 159 13.89 8.04 2.44
N LYS A 160 14.85 7.69 3.30
CA LYS A 160 15.94 6.76 2.97
C LYS A 160 15.40 5.32 2.95
N GLY A 161 15.93 4.49 2.05
CA GLY A 161 15.74 3.03 2.10
C GLY A 161 15.04 2.39 0.90
N ALA A 162 14.34 3.15 0.06
CA ALA A 162 13.67 2.58 -1.11
C ALA A 162 14.62 2.37 -2.30
N GLY A 163 14.46 1.26 -3.02
CA GLY A 163 15.12 1.01 -4.30
C GLY A 163 14.65 1.96 -5.41
N MET A 164 13.42 2.50 -5.28
CA MET A 164 12.87 3.57 -6.12
C MET A 164 12.29 4.69 -5.25
N LYS A 165 12.67 5.95 -5.52
CA LYS A 165 12.32 7.14 -4.74
C LYS A 165 11.08 7.82 -5.30
N MET A 166 10.12 8.20 -4.44
CA MET A 166 8.83 8.79 -4.86
C MET A 166 8.44 10.09 -4.13
N GLY A 167 9.23 10.56 -3.15
CA GLY A 167 8.99 11.80 -2.40
C GLY A 167 10.29 12.48 -1.95
N GLY A 168 10.22 13.72 -1.45
CA GLY A 168 11.41 14.49 -1.04
C GLY A 168 11.97 15.45 -2.08
N LEU A 169 11.38 15.49 -3.28
CA LEU A 169 11.77 16.29 -4.44
C LEU A 169 10.50 16.65 -5.24
N ALA A 170 10.62 17.53 -6.24
CA ALA A 170 9.54 17.81 -7.19
C ALA A 170 8.99 16.49 -7.75
N SER A 171 7.73 16.20 -7.45
CA SER A 171 7.11 14.91 -7.67
C SER A 171 5.67 15.12 -8.09
N GLN A 172 5.13 14.17 -8.85
CA GLN A 172 3.71 14.11 -9.19
C GLN A 172 2.85 13.64 -8.01
N PHE A 173 3.47 13.25 -6.89
CA PHE A 173 2.78 12.65 -5.74
C PHE A 173 2.72 13.60 -4.56
N GLY A 174 1.52 13.75 -4.00
CA GLY A 174 1.25 14.44 -2.76
C GLY A 174 1.32 15.98 -2.82
N VAL A 175 0.84 16.57 -1.74
CA VAL A 175 0.88 18.01 -1.46
C VAL A 175 2.17 18.32 -0.70
N ASP A 176 2.88 19.36 -1.13
CA ASP A 176 4.09 19.83 -0.44
C ASP A 176 3.80 20.15 1.03
N ALA A 177 4.67 19.69 1.94
CA ALA A 177 4.42 19.64 3.37
C ALA A 177 3.98 20.99 3.98
N GLU A 178 4.50 22.10 3.47
CA GLU A 178 4.14 23.45 3.91
C GLU A 178 2.71 23.87 3.56
N ARG A 179 2.10 23.25 2.54
CA ARG A 179 0.71 23.49 2.11
C ARG A 179 -0.30 22.58 2.80
N VAL A 180 0.17 21.48 3.43
CA VAL A 180 -0.70 20.46 4.05
C VAL A 180 -1.52 21.03 5.20
N GLY A 181 -0.93 21.86 6.07
CA GLY A 181 -1.62 22.43 7.24
C GLY A 181 -2.84 23.28 6.85
N PRO A 182 -2.65 24.32 6.02
CA PRO A 182 -3.76 25.13 5.51
C PRO A 182 -4.82 24.31 4.76
N LEU A 183 -4.39 23.33 3.96
CA LEU A 183 -5.32 22.45 3.24
C LEU A 183 -6.16 21.60 4.22
N ALA A 184 -5.56 21.01 5.24
CA ALA A 184 -6.29 20.22 6.24
C ALA A 184 -7.36 21.05 6.96
N GLN A 185 -7.03 22.29 7.36
CA GLN A 185 -8.00 23.20 7.97
C GLN A 185 -9.15 23.56 7.03
N ARG A 186 -8.86 23.78 5.73
CA ARG A 186 -9.89 24.01 4.70
C ARG A 186 -10.82 22.80 4.56
N LEU A 187 -10.28 21.58 4.52
CA LEU A 187 -11.07 20.36 4.38
C LEU A 187 -12.00 20.13 5.59
N VAL A 188 -11.48 20.32 6.80
CA VAL A 188 -12.29 20.24 8.04
C VAL A 188 -13.39 21.29 8.03
N SER A 189 -13.07 22.54 7.65
CA SER A 189 -14.05 23.64 7.60
C SER A 189 -15.11 23.42 6.52
N ALA A 190 -14.77 22.72 5.43
CA ALA A 190 -15.71 22.31 4.38
C ALA A 190 -16.60 21.12 4.79
N GLY A 191 -16.44 20.59 6.01
CA GLY A 191 -17.27 19.50 6.53
C GLY A 191 -16.85 18.11 6.06
N ALA A 192 -15.64 17.94 5.51
CA ALA A 192 -15.12 16.61 5.19
C ALA A 192 -14.89 15.78 6.46
N ASP A 193 -15.09 14.47 6.37
CA ASP A 193 -14.57 13.53 7.36
C ASP A 193 -13.06 13.40 7.13
N PHE A 194 -12.30 14.32 7.71
CA PHE A 194 -10.86 14.37 7.57
C PHE A 194 -10.21 13.28 8.45
N LEU A 195 -9.60 12.28 7.81
CA LEU A 195 -9.04 11.12 8.49
C LEU A 195 -7.59 11.33 8.89
N GLY A 196 -6.81 12.09 8.11
CA GLY A 196 -5.43 12.39 8.44
C GLY A 196 -4.50 12.42 7.24
N TYR A 197 -3.39 11.68 7.34
CA TYR A 197 -2.24 11.88 6.47
C TYR A 197 -1.69 10.58 5.91
N HIS A 198 -1.10 10.64 4.73
CA HIS A 198 -0.45 9.51 4.07
C HIS A 198 0.96 9.89 3.62
N LEU A 199 1.94 9.07 3.98
CA LEU A 199 3.31 9.18 3.49
C LEU A 199 3.77 7.87 2.88
N TYR A 200 4.53 7.95 1.79
CA TYR A 200 5.09 6.79 1.13
C TYR A 200 6.53 7.03 0.71
N ALA A 201 7.45 6.34 1.37
CA ALA A 201 8.90 6.45 1.16
C ALA A 201 9.37 5.91 -0.19
N GLY A 202 8.64 4.94 -0.75
CA GLY A 202 9.04 4.22 -1.95
C GLY A 202 8.96 2.70 -1.76
N SER A 203 9.43 1.95 -2.75
CA SER A 203 9.35 0.48 -2.77
C SER A 203 10.69 -0.20 -2.50
N GLN A 204 10.65 -1.50 -2.21
CA GLN A 204 11.81 -2.38 -2.26
C GLN A 204 12.91 -2.06 -1.22
N SER A 205 12.54 -1.60 -0.02
CA SER A 205 13.47 -1.42 1.08
C SER A 205 13.80 -2.75 1.76
N LEU A 206 15.07 -3.12 1.71
CA LEU A 206 15.61 -4.31 2.38
C LEU A 206 16.22 -3.98 3.76
N SER A 207 16.24 -2.71 4.15
CA SER A 207 16.84 -2.25 5.40
C SER A 207 15.76 -1.87 6.42
N ALA A 208 15.68 -2.65 7.49
CA ALA A 208 14.79 -2.37 8.62
C ALA A 208 15.12 -1.02 9.27
N GLU A 209 16.41 -0.70 9.41
CA GLU A 209 16.92 0.59 9.90
C GLU A 209 16.38 1.77 9.06
N ALA A 210 16.46 1.66 7.73
CA ALA A 210 16.02 2.73 6.84
C ALA A 210 14.49 2.91 6.86
N ILE A 211 13.73 1.81 7.01
CA ILE A 211 12.28 1.87 7.23
C ILE A 211 11.99 2.57 8.56
N ALA A 212 12.63 2.16 9.65
CA ALA A 212 12.42 2.77 10.97
C ALA A 212 12.72 4.27 10.97
N GLN A 213 13.84 4.70 10.38
CA GLN A 213 14.19 6.11 10.23
C GLN A 213 13.16 6.88 9.41
N SER A 214 12.65 6.28 8.33
CA SER A 214 11.59 6.85 7.50
C SER A 214 10.28 7.05 8.28
N GLN A 215 9.91 6.09 9.13
CA GLN A 215 8.70 6.18 9.94
C GLN A 215 8.85 7.17 11.11
N LEU A 216 10.03 7.26 11.73
CA LEU A 216 10.33 8.31 12.71
C LEU A 216 10.20 9.70 12.11
N ALA A 217 10.80 9.94 10.94
CA ALA A 217 10.68 11.22 10.24
C ALA A 217 9.22 11.55 9.84
N THR A 218 8.42 10.51 9.55
CA THR A 218 6.98 10.66 9.30
C THR A 218 6.26 11.13 10.55
N ILE A 219 6.47 10.46 11.69
CA ILE A 219 5.86 10.83 12.98
C ILE A 219 6.25 12.26 13.37
N ASP A 220 7.53 12.63 13.28
CA ASP A 220 8.02 13.98 13.58
C ASP A 220 7.33 15.05 12.72
N LEU A 221 7.04 14.75 11.45
CA LEU A 221 6.31 15.65 10.57
C LEU A 221 4.84 15.79 10.97
N ILE A 222 4.19 14.69 11.33
CA ILE A 222 2.80 14.70 11.78
C ILE A 222 2.67 15.47 13.10
N GLU A 223 3.58 15.29 14.05
CA GLU A 223 3.57 16.05 15.32
C GLU A 223 3.66 17.56 15.08
N LYS A 224 4.51 18.00 14.14
CA LYS A 224 4.60 19.41 13.74
C LYS A 224 3.30 19.92 13.12
N LEU A 225 2.65 19.11 12.28
CA LEU A 225 1.37 19.47 11.69
C LEU A 225 0.25 19.57 12.74
N ILE A 226 0.21 18.64 13.70
CA ILE A 226 -0.72 18.70 14.83
C ILE A 226 -0.49 19.99 15.63
N ALA A 227 0.76 20.29 15.99
CA ALA A 227 1.10 21.50 16.73
C ALA A 227 0.72 22.80 15.98
N ALA A 228 0.86 22.82 14.64
CA ALA A 228 0.56 23.98 13.82
C ALA A 228 -0.95 24.17 13.55
N THR A 229 -1.72 23.07 13.47
CA THR A 229 -3.12 23.12 13.02
C THR A 229 -4.14 22.85 14.13
N GLY A 230 -3.72 22.19 15.22
CA GLY A 230 -4.61 21.65 16.25
C GLY A 230 -5.42 20.41 15.80
N ILE A 231 -5.21 19.92 14.57
CA ILE A 231 -5.96 18.78 14.00
C ILE A 231 -5.27 17.49 14.40
N ILE A 232 -5.95 16.65 15.18
CA ILE A 232 -5.47 15.30 15.53
C ILE A 232 -5.97 14.32 14.45
N PRO A 233 -5.08 13.67 13.68
CA PRO A 233 -5.49 12.69 12.68
C PRO A 233 -6.08 11.44 13.35
N LYS A 234 -7.13 10.87 12.75
CA LYS A 234 -7.67 9.56 13.11
C LYS A 234 -6.78 8.42 12.60
N GLU A 235 -6.15 8.66 11.45
CA GLU A 235 -5.31 7.69 10.75
C GLU A 235 -4.05 8.35 10.18
N VAL A 236 -2.93 7.63 10.26
CA VAL A 236 -1.70 7.95 9.54
C VAL A 236 -1.32 6.73 8.72
N ASN A 237 -1.47 6.83 7.40
CA ASN A 237 -1.04 5.78 6.49
C ASN A 237 0.47 5.91 6.24
N LEU A 238 1.22 4.92 6.72
CA LEU A 238 2.69 4.85 6.67
C LEU A 238 3.25 4.33 5.34
N GLY A 239 2.36 4.01 4.40
CA GLY A 239 2.68 3.46 3.10
C GLY A 239 3.25 2.03 3.16
N GLY A 240 3.56 1.49 1.98
CA GLY A 240 4.30 0.24 1.85
C GLY A 240 5.81 0.46 1.89
N GLY A 241 6.54 -0.46 1.25
CA GLY A 241 7.98 -0.30 1.02
C GLY A 241 8.84 -1.46 1.47
N PHE A 242 8.27 -2.45 2.16
CA PHE A 242 8.95 -3.71 2.46
C PHE A 242 9.42 -4.38 1.18
N GLY A 243 10.72 -4.59 1.06
CA GLY A 243 11.34 -5.26 -0.07
C GLY A 243 11.36 -6.77 0.10
N MET A 244 11.40 -7.46 -1.04
CA MET A 244 11.72 -8.90 -1.10
C MET A 244 12.98 -9.11 -1.93
N PHE A 245 13.82 -10.08 -1.55
CA PHE A 245 15.01 -10.39 -2.34
C PHE A 245 14.61 -10.99 -3.70
N ALA A 246 14.95 -10.31 -4.79
CA ALA A 246 14.71 -10.81 -6.16
C ALA A 246 15.64 -11.97 -6.55
N THR A 247 16.80 -12.06 -5.89
CA THR A 247 17.73 -13.18 -5.98
C THR A 247 18.15 -13.56 -4.57
N VAL A 248 18.03 -14.85 -4.23
CA VAL A 248 18.62 -15.37 -2.98
C VAL A 248 20.12 -15.38 -3.20
N ASN A 249 20.86 -14.47 -2.58
CA ASN A 249 22.31 -14.65 -2.49
C ASN A 249 22.55 -15.58 -1.30
N ALA A 250 23.28 -16.68 -1.50
CA ALA A 250 23.58 -17.63 -0.41
C ALA A 250 24.23 -16.95 0.82
N ALA A 251 24.80 -15.76 0.64
CA ALA A 251 25.38 -14.95 1.72
C ALA A 251 24.38 -14.12 2.56
N SER A 252 23.13 -13.96 2.14
CA SER A 252 22.13 -13.10 2.83
C SER A 252 21.22 -13.85 3.82
N VAL A 253 21.39 -15.17 3.96
CA VAL A 253 20.81 -15.91 5.10
C VAL A 253 21.84 -15.87 6.22
N ARG A 254 21.78 -14.83 7.06
CA ARG A 254 22.42 -14.89 8.38
C ARG A 254 21.32 -14.88 9.43
N HIS A 255 21.40 -15.90 10.28
CA HIS A 255 20.53 -16.19 11.42
C HIS A 255 20.36 -15.01 12.38
#